data_AF-A0A1X3IT12-F1
#
_entry.id   AF-A0A1X3IT12-F1
#
_cell.length_a   1.000
_cell.length_b   1.000
_cell.length_c   1.000
_cell.angle_alpha   90.00
_cell.angle_beta   90.00
_cell.angle_gamma   90.00
#
_symmetry.space_group_name_H-M   'P 1'
#
loop_
_entity.id
_entity.type
_entity.pdbx_description
1 polymer ?
#
loop_
_entity_poly.entity_id
_entity_poly.type
_entity_poly.pdbx_seq_one_letter_code
_entity_poly.pdbx_strand_id
1 'polypeptide(L)' 'MMHELEVLLSRLKMEHLSYHVESLLEQAAKKELNYREFLCMALQQEWNGRHQRGMESRLKQARLPWVKTLEQFDFTF' A
#
# COMPACT_ATOMS: atom_id res chain seq x y z
N MET A 1 -8.17 1.76 25.37
CA MET A 1 -9.34 1.17 24.69
C MET A 1 -9.00 1.06 23.22
N MET A 2 -9.01 -0.15 22.65
CA MET A 2 -8.79 -0.35 21.22
C MET A 2 -9.94 0.36 20.48
N HIS A 3 -9.62 1.34 19.62
CA HIS A 3 -10.64 2.13 18.93
C HIS A 3 -11.35 1.25 17.89
N GLU A 4 -12.67 1.40 17.73
CA GLU A 4 -13.49 0.56 16.84
C GLU A 4 -12.90 0.46 15.41
N LEU A 5 -12.33 1.57 14.93
CA LEU A 5 -11.61 1.64 13.67
C LEU A 5 -10.42 0.67 13.60
N GLU A 6 -9.57 0.62 14.62
CA GLU A 6 -8.41 -0.28 14.68
C GLU A 6 -8.85 -1.75 14.62
N VAL A 7 -9.94 -2.09 15.32
CA VAL A 7 -10.53 -3.43 15.29
C VAL A 7 -11.01 -3.80 13.88
N LEU A 8 -11.67 -2.87 13.19
CA LEU A 8 -12.13 -3.08 11.82
C LEU A 8 -10.95 -3.23 10.84
N LEU A 9 -9.94 -2.38 10.95
CA LEU A 9 -8.74 -2.44 10.11
C LEU A 9 -8.01 -3.78 10.29
N SER A 10 -7.89 -4.25 11.54
CA SER A 10 -7.34 -5.57 11.85
C SER A 10 -8.15 -6.70 11.21
N ARG A 11 -9.48 -6.71 11.39
CA ARG A 11 -10.38 -7.75 10.82
C ARG A 11 -10.36 -7.79 9.30
N LEU A 12 -10.25 -6.64 8.65
CA LEU A 12 -10.18 -6.50 7.20
C LEU A 12 -8.77 -6.68 6.63
N LYS A 13 -7.78 -6.97 7.49
CA LYS A 13 -6.36 -7.13 7.14
C LYS A 13 -5.80 -5.89 6.43
N MET A 14 -6.24 -4.71 6.84
CA MET A 14 -5.77 -3.43 6.31
C MET A 14 -4.53 -2.94 7.08
N GLU A 15 -3.47 -3.74 7.05
CA GLU A 15 -2.26 -3.50 7.85
C GLU A 15 -1.56 -2.19 7.50
N HIS A 16 -1.49 -1.86 6.21
CA HIS A 16 -0.83 -0.64 5.75
C HIS A 16 -1.65 0.58 6.12
N LEU A 17 -2.98 0.52 5.97
CA LEU A 17 -3.84 1.59 6.45
C LEU A 17 -3.76 1.74 7.97
N SER A 18 -3.75 0.65 8.74
CA SER A 18 -3.65 0.69 10.21
C SER A 18 -2.42 1.44 10.70
N TYR A 19 -1.29 1.32 10.02
CA TYR A 19 -0.06 2.03 10.40
C TYR A 19 -0.11 3.54 10.09
N HIS A 20 -0.93 3.94 9.12
CA HIS A 20 -0.96 5.31 8.58
C HIS A 20 -2.28 6.07 8.85
N VAL A 21 -3.26 5.44 9.50
CA VAL A 21 -4.64 5.95 9.60
C VAL A 21 -4.72 7.32 10.27
N GLU A 22 -4.01 7.52 11.38
CA GLU A 22 -3.99 8.80 12.11
C GLU A 22 -3.42 9.93 11.24
N SER A 23 -2.31 9.69 10.52
CA SER A 23 -1.74 10.67 9.62
C SER A 23 -2.66 10.99 8.44
N LEU A 24 -3.36 10.00 7.90
CA LEU A 24 -4.31 10.20 6.81
C LEU A 24 -5.54 11.01 7.27
N LEU A 25 -6.01 10.80 8.50
CA LEU A 25 -7.08 11.58 9.10
C LEU A 25 -6.66 13.05 9.27
N GLU A 26 -5.46 13.31 9.79
CA GLU A 26 -4.92 14.67 9.89
C GLU A 26 -4.78 15.34 8.53
N GLN A 27 -4.29 14.61 7.53
CA GLN A 27 -4.15 15.13 6.16
C GLN A 27 -5.50 15.44 5.53
N ALA A 28 -6.49 14.57 5.74
CA ALA A 28 -7.84 14.79 5.24
C ALA A 28 -8.48 16.02 5.86
N ALA A 29 -8.31 16.23 7.18
CA ALA A 29 -8.77 17.41 7.87
C ALA A 29 -8.09 18.68 7.33
N LYS A 30 -6.76 18.67 7.18
CA LYS A 30 -6.00 19.83 6.66
C LYS A 30 -6.35 20.20 5.22
N LYS A 31 -6.67 19.21 4.39
CA LYS A 31 -7.03 19.38 2.97
C LYS A 31 -8.53 19.54 2.75
N GLU A 32 -9.32 19.53 3.83
CA GLU A 32 -10.78 19.57 3.79
C GLU A 32 -11.39 18.55 2.83
N LEU A 33 -10.82 17.34 2.80
CA LEU A 33 -11.29 16.29 1.91
C LEU A 33 -12.71 15.89 2.26
N ASN A 34 -13.55 15.73 1.24
CA ASN A 34 -14.86 15.13 1.45
C ASN A 34 -14.75 13.62 1.73
N TYR A 35 -15.85 13.00 2.17
CA TYR A 35 -15.86 11.59 2.55
C TYR A 35 -15.41 10.65 1.44
N ARG A 36 -15.76 10.94 0.18
CA ARG A 36 -15.36 10.12 -0.97
C ARG A 36 -13.86 10.23 -1.22
N GLU A 37 -13.31 11.44 -1.15
CA GLU A 37 -11.88 11.68 -1.33
C GLU A 37 -11.05 10.99 -0.24
N PHE A 38 -11.48 11.14 1.02
CA PHE A 38 -10.84 10.44 2.14
C PHE A 38 -10.88 8.92 1.95
N LEU A 39 -12.05 8.35 1.61
CA LEU A 39 -12.20 6.91 1.42
C LEU A 39 -11.29 6.40 0.30
N CYS A 40 -11.23 7.10 -0.84
CA CYS A 40 -10.30 6.78 -1.92
C CYS A 40 -8.85 6.81 -1.43
N MET A 41 -8.44 7.87 -0.72
CA MET A 41 -7.08 8.02 -0.21
C MET A 41 -6.70 6.89 0.77
N ALA A 42 -7.59 6.53 1.69
CA ALA A 42 -7.37 5.46 2.66
C ALA A 42 -7.23 4.08 1.98
N LEU A 43 -8.11 3.77 1.03
CA LEU A 43 -8.04 2.50 0.29
C LEU A 43 -6.82 2.44 -0.64
N GLN A 44 -6.42 3.58 -1.22
CA GLN A 44 -5.21 3.68 -2.03
C GLN A 44 -3.95 3.39 -1.20
N GLN A 45 -3.89 3.87 0.05
CA GLN A 45 -2.77 3.58 0.95
C GLN A 45 -2.63 2.08 1.21
N GLU A 46 -3.74 1.40 1.49
CA GLU A 46 -3.74 -0.05 1.69
C GLU A 46 -3.33 -0.79 0.41
N TRP A 47 -3.92 -0.41 -0.73
CA TRP A 47 -3.63 -1.02 -2.02
C TRP A 47 -2.15 -0.90 -2.39
N ASN A 48 -1.57 0.29 -2.24
CA ASN A 48 -0.16 0.54 -2.57
C ASN A 48 0.76 -0.37 -1.76
N GLY A 49 0.50 -0.50 -0.45
CA GLY A 49 1.27 -1.38 0.41
C GLY A 49 1.19 -2.86 0.01
N ARG A 50 -0.03 -3.36 -0.27
CA ARG A 50 -0.23 -4.74 -0.76
C ARG A 50 0.44 -4.98 -2.11
N HIS A 51 0.31 -4.02 -3.03
CA HIS A 51 0.88 -4.10 -4.36
C HIS A 51 2.41 -4.19 -4.31
N GLN A 52 3.04 -3.29 -3.55
CA GLN A 52 4.48 -3.25 -3.36
C GLN A 52 4.99 -4.55 -2.72
N ARG A 53 4.37 -5.01 -1.62
CA ARG A 53 4.73 -6.27 -0.96
C ARG A 53 4.60 -7.47 -1.89
N GLY A 54 3.54 -7.50 -2.71
CA GLY A 54 3.33 -8.53 -3.72
C GLY A 54 4.41 -8.52 -4.80
N MET A 55 4.80 -7.34 -5.29
CA MET A 55 5.89 -7.19 -6.25
C MET A 55 7.23 -7.65 -5.67
N GLU A 56 7.59 -7.21 -4.47
CA GLU A 56 8.83 -7.60 -3.80
C GLU A 56 8.91 -9.10 -3.56
N SER A 57 7.79 -9.72 -3.16
CA SER A 57 7.71 -11.18 -2.97
C SER A 57 7.96 -11.93 -4.28
N ARG A 58 7.30 -11.52 -5.37
CA ARG A 58 7.51 -12.14 -6.70
C ARG A 58 8.94 -11.95 -7.20
N LEU A 59 9.53 -10.78 -6.98
CA LEU A 59 10.92 -10.51 -7.36
C LEU A 59 11.90 -11.41 -6.58
N LYS A 60 11.71 -11.55 -5.26
CA LYS A 60 12.50 -12.47 -4.42
C LYS A 60 12.36 -13.92 -4.88
N GLN A 61 11.14 -14.35 -5.22
CA GLN A 61 10.87 -15.71 -5.70
C GLN A 61 11.50 -16.01 -7.06
N ALA A 62 11.63 -15.02 -7.94
CA ALA A 62 12.24 -15.18 -9.26
C ALA A 62 13.74 -15.51 -9.19
N ARG A 63 14.41 -15.37 -8.02
CA ARG A 63 15.83 -15.68 -7.80
C ARG A 63 16.75 -15.11 -8.89
N LEU A 64 16.43 -13.90 -9.35
CA LEU A 64 17.22 -13.26 -10.40
C LEU A 64 18.63 -12.98 -9.85
N PRO A 65 19.70 -13.45 -10.53
CA PRO A 65 21.08 -13.29 -10.05
C PRO A 65 21.53 -11.82 -9.97
N TRP A 66 20.85 -10.93 -10.70
CA TRP A 66 20.89 -9.48 -10.55
C TRP A 66 19.54 -8.90 -10.97
N VAL A 67 19.17 -7.71 -10.46
CA VAL A 67 17.99 -6.97 -10.95
C VAL A 67 18.28 -6.54 -12.39
N LYS A 68 17.82 -7.32 -13.38
CA LYS A 68 17.86 -6.89 -14.79
C LYS A 68 16.84 -5.77 -14.99
N THR A 69 17.30 -4.57 -15.36
CA THR A 69 16.40 -3.55 -15.91
C THR A 69 16.02 -3.95 -17.34
N LEU A 70 14.93 -3.38 -17.86
CA LEU A 70 14.50 -3.58 -19.24
C LEU A 70 15.63 -3.30 -20.25
N GLU A 71 16.52 -2.35 -19.96
CA GLU A 71 17.65 -2.01 -20.83
C GLU A 71 18.74 -3.09 -20.88
N GLN A 72 18.79 -3.99 -19.89
CA GLN A 72 19.79 -5.06 -19.78
C GLN A 72 19.30 -6.41 -20.34
N PHE A 73 18.09 -6.41 -20.91
CA PHE A 73 17.53 -7.59 -21.55
C PHE A 73 18.00 -7.65 -23.00
N ASP A 74 18.60 -8.76 -23.39
CA ASP A 74 18.98 -9.02 -24.78
C ASP A 74 17.74 -9.54 -25.52
N PHE A 75 17.22 -8.75 -26.45
CA PHE A 75 16.06 -9.09 -27.27
C PHE A 75 16.45 -9.75 -28.60
N THR A 76 17.73 -10.04 -28.82
CA THR A 76 18.15 -10.79 -30.01
C THR A 76 17.82 -12.28 -29.81
N PHE A 77 16.73 -12.73 -30.43
CA PHE A 77 16.29 -14.13 -30.53
C PHE A 77 16.50 -14.66 -31.95
#